data_AF-A0A957Q7U9-F1
#
_entry.id   AF-A0A957Q7U9-F1
#
_cell.length_a   1.000
_cell.length_b   1.000
_cell.length_c   1.000
_cell.angle_alpha   90.00
_cell.angle_beta   90.00
_cell.angle_gamma   90.00
#
_symmetry.space_group_name_H-M   'P 1'
#
loop_
_entity.id
_entity.type
_entity.pdbx_description
1 polymer ?
#
loop_
_entity_poly.entity_id
_entity_poly.type
_entity_poly.pdbx_seq_one_letter_code
_entity_poly.pdbx_strand_id
1 'polypeptide(L)'
;MRVGWIWEGKSDGPADPKRLDKPANEPAADIPIEKTMTVTLWLEGDGPSDQVQGLHTRHDDEEEGNTRGHHSYYIVFQRGEKRTVAVDTTEESGDDGTDTDLTGNNGNNGGHNGTHGGPSDTPAGGSAVRSGKLKMGHRRSIRAKEKFGIDANAPVLADGRLAEQVANPRILAETGVGWVRLNFIHGPWHGPDDTTKHHGRTWLEAYRTIVRGLRNEGLQIYGLVGHEILNEAPGDQFRDGVDGPISNSWISKYADRFARVAELFHDDVAYFETFNEPDDWNDPERRWKRNWIHPTWLAVMLQAVHDRVRANPALQEIKIISGPVEGFDVNDNAGVRYLEQVYHFGKQTLGWGRAETPIPFDGIGYHLYIAEGERHNVGAALREKYGRYMAEMRALIRREDPGTPVFVSEIGWRNDGGLDGQQRAALEATV
;
A
#
# COMPACT_ATOMS: atom_id res chain seq x y z
N MET A 1 33.91 8.42 -6.72
CA MET A 1 32.95 7.33 -6.49
C MET A 1 33.55 6.03 -7.04
N ARG A 2 33.37 4.92 -6.34
CA ARG A 2 33.85 3.58 -6.75
C ARG A 2 32.72 2.57 -6.58
N VAL A 3 32.81 1.44 -7.27
CA VAL A 3 31.94 0.28 -7.08
C VAL A 3 32.70 -0.74 -6.25
N GLY A 4 32.22 -0.97 -5.03
CA GLY A 4 32.62 -2.14 -4.23
C GLY A 4 31.81 -3.35 -4.64
N TRP A 5 32.42 -4.54 -4.56
CA TRP A 5 31.77 -5.77 -4.99
C TRP A 5 32.35 -7.01 -4.30
N ILE A 6 31.55 -8.07 -4.21
CA ILE A 6 31.90 -9.39 -3.69
C ILE A 6 31.10 -10.46 -4.45
N TRP A 7 31.50 -11.72 -4.41
CA TRP A 7 30.71 -12.83 -4.94
C TRP A 7 30.52 -13.95 -3.93
N GLU A 8 29.47 -14.74 -4.12
CA GLU A 8 29.17 -15.91 -3.30
C GLU A 8 30.35 -16.89 -3.28
N GLY A 9 30.78 -17.28 -2.07
CA GLY A 9 31.92 -18.16 -1.85
C GLY A 9 33.27 -17.46 -1.72
N LYS A 10 33.36 -16.14 -1.95
CA LYS A 10 34.57 -15.37 -1.60
C LYS A 10 34.67 -15.20 -0.08
N SER A 11 35.77 -15.64 0.53
CA SER A 11 35.95 -15.68 1.99
C SER A 11 36.95 -14.65 2.54
N ASP A 12 37.76 -14.04 1.70
CA ASP A 12 38.80 -13.06 2.03
C ASP A 12 38.30 -11.60 2.00
N GLY A 13 36.98 -11.41 1.95
CA GLY A 13 36.32 -10.10 1.94
C GLY A 13 35.96 -9.60 0.53
N PRO A 14 35.46 -8.36 0.40
CA PRO A 14 35.19 -7.73 -0.90
C PRO A 14 36.42 -7.66 -1.79
N ALA A 15 36.21 -7.70 -3.11
CA ALA A 15 37.26 -7.42 -4.08
C ALA A 15 37.60 -5.92 -4.11
N ASP A 16 38.75 -5.58 -4.71
CA ASP A 16 39.19 -4.19 -4.83
C ASP A 16 38.14 -3.35 -5.56
N PRO A 17 37.67 -2.24 -4.95
CA PRO A 17 36.66 -1.39 -5.55
C PRO A 17 37.14 -0.74 -6.86
N LYS A 18 36.34 -0.84 -7.92
CA LYS A 18 36.67 -0.24 -9.22
C LYS A 18 36.21 1.21 -9.30
N ARG A 19 37.00 2.07 -9.94
CA ARG A 19 36.57 3.45 -10.21
C ARG A 19 35.49 3.44 -11.28
N LEU A 20 34.49 4.31 -11.10
CA LEU A 20 33.60 4.71 -12.18
C LEU A 20 34.38 5.71 -13.03
N ASP A 21 34.92 5.23 -14.15
CA ASP A 21 35.92 5.91 -14.99
C ASP A 21 35.33 6.58 -16.24
N LYS A 22 34.02 6.41 -16.47
CA LYS A 22 33.30 7.01 -17.60
C LYS A 22 32.44 8.21 -17.17
N PRO A 23 32.05 9.09 -18.11
CA PRO A 23 31.15 10.22 -17.86
C PRO A 23 29.79 9.81 -17.27
N ALA A 24 29.08 10.76 -16.65
CA ALA A 24 27.81 10.50 -15.96
C ALA A 24 26.68 9.98 -16.85
N ASN A 25 26.78 10.17 -18.17
CA ASN A 25 25.81 9.73 -19.17
C ASN A 25 26.21 8.38 -19.83
N GLU A 26 27.21 7.68 -19.32
CA GLU A 26 27.68 6.39 -19.86
C GLU A 26 27.71 5.31 -18.76
N PRO A 27 27.34 4.05 -19.07
CA PRO A 27 27.51 2.94 -18.14
C PRO A 27 28.97 2.77 -17.74
N ALA A 28 29.26 2.95 -16.46
CA ALA A 28 30.61 2.99 -15.90
C ALA A 28 30.97 1.73 -15.11
N ALA A 29 32.25 1.33 -15.20
CA ALA A 29 32.90 0.16 -14.60
C ALA A 29 32.61 -1.22 -15.23
N ASP A 30 33.68 -1.99 -15.41
CA ASP A 30 33.66 -3.38 -15.85
C ASP A 30 33.92 -4.31 -14.67
N ILE A 31 32.87 -4.78 -13.99
CA ILE A 31 33.02 -5.80 -12.93
C ILE A 31 33.12 -7.19 -13.59
N PRO A 32 34.21 -7.95 -13.38
CA PRO A 32 34.33 -9.26 -13.99
C PRO A 32 33.40 -10.25 -13.29
N ILE A 33 32.43 -10.78 -14.03
CA ILE A 33 31.51 -11.81 -13.54
C ILE A 33 31.82 -13.12 -14.28
N GLU A 34 32.43 -14.06 -13.58
CA GLU A 34 32.69 -15.39 -14.15
C GLU A 34 31.42 -16.25 -14.20
N LYS A 35 31.43 -17.30 -15.02
CA LYS A 35 30.26 -18.18 -15.28
C LYS A 35 29.62 -18.75 -14.01
N THR A 36 30.38 -18.92 -12.92
CA THR A 36 29.89 -19.51 -11.66
C THR A 36 29.70 -18.49 -10.55
N MET A 37 29.94 -17.21 -10.80
CA MET A 37 29.80 -16.17 -9.77
C MET A 37 28.37 -15.69 -9.63
N THR A 38 27.95 -15.44 -8.39
CA THR A 38 26.80 -14.61 -8.06
C THR A 38 27.33 -13.39 -7.34
N VAL A 39 27.16 -12.21 -7.92
CA VAL A 39 27.81 -10.97 -7.48
C VAL A 39 26.84 -10.09 -6.70
N THR A 40 27.40 -9.43 -5.67
CA THR A 40 26.80 -8.33 -4.92
C THR A 40 27.66 -7.08 -5.11
N LEU A 41 27.03 -5.93 -5.36
CA LEU A 41 27.72 -4.65 -5.62
C LEU A 41 27.06 -3.45 -4.91
N TRP A 42 27.86 -2.42 -4.63
CA TRP A 42 27.46 -1.17 -3.95
C TRP A 42 28.37 0.00 -4.35
N LEU A 43 27.95 1.23 -4.07
CA LEU A 43 28.80 2.41 -4.23
C LEU A 43 29.61 2.73 -2.98
N GLU A 44 30.82 3.21 -3.21
CA GLU A 44 31.71 3.77 -2.19
C GLU A 44 32.07 5.23 -2.50
N GLY A 45 32.23 5.99 -1.42
CA GLY A 45 32.83 7.33 -1.45
C GLY A 45 31.86 8.51 -1.55
N ASP A 46 30.54 8.27 -1.50
CA ASP A 46 29.52 9.35 -1.43
C ASP A 46 28.41 9.05 -0.39
N GLY A 47 28.80 8.44 0.73
CA GLY A 47 27.89 8.05 1.81
C GLY A 47 27.44 6.58 1.74
N PRO A 48 26.45 6.19 2.57
CA PRO A 48 25.88 4.85 2.55
C PRO A 48 25.24 4.55 1.19
N SER A 49 25.45 3.34 0.69
CA SER A 49 24.89 2.86 -0.56
C SER A 49 24.09 1.58 -0.32
N ASP A 50 22.99 1.42 -1.06
CA ASP A 50 22.29 0.16 -1.15
C ASP A 50 23.15 -0.91 -1.83
N GLN A 51 22.83 -2.19 -1.59
CA GLN A 51 23.48 -3.31 -2.26
C GLN A 51 22.56 -3.91 -3.31
N VAL A 52 23.09 -4.17 -4.49
CA VAL A 52 22.44 -4.97 -5.53
C VAL A 52 23.04 -6.36 -5.49
N GLN A 53 22.21 -7.39 -5.34
CA GLN A 53 22.64 -8.78 -5.13
C GLN A 53 22.05 -9.70 -6.19
N GLY A 54 22.63 -10.88 -6.38
CA GLY A 54 22.08 -11.92 -7.25
C GLY A 54 22.52 -11.82 -8.71
N LEU A 55 23.51 -10.99 -9.03
CA LEU A 55 23.94 -10.80 -10.42
C LEU A 55 24.75 -12.02 -10.90
N HIS A 56 24.28 -12.74 -11.92
CA HIS A 56 24.95 -13.95 -12.39
C HIS A 56 24.70 -14.22 -13.88
N THR A 57 25.69 -14.72 -14.62
CA THR A 57 25.56 -14.97 -16.07
C THR A 57 24.97 -16.35 -16.43
N ARG A 58 24.32 -17.02 -15.46
CA ARG A 58 23.80 -18.40 -15.56
C ARG A 58 22.31 -18.51 -15.95
N HIS A 59 21.78 -17.54 -16.68
CA HIS A 59 20.45 -17.65 -17.26
C HIS A 59 20.53 -17.91 -18.76
N ASP A 60 19.39 -18.30 -19.34
CA ASP A 60 19.24 -18.55 -20.77
C ASP A 60 19.41 -17.25 -21.57
N ASP A 61 19.67 -17.38 -22.87
CA ASP A 61 19.92 -16.24 -23.76
C ASP A 61 18.68 -15.32 -23.82
N GLU A 62 18.89 -14.02 -23.67
CA GLU A 62 17.80 -13.02 -23.63
C GLU A 62 17.74 -12.21 -24.93
N GLU A 63 18.89 -11.68 -25.40
CA GLU A 63 18.98 -10.78 -26.56
C GLU A 63 20.35 -10.87 -27.27
N GLU A 64 20.49 -10.21 -28.43
CA GLU A 64 21.78 -10.11 -29.14
C GLU A 64 22.83 -9.42 -28.26
N GLY A 65 23.86 -10.16 -27.86
CA GLY A 65 24.91 -9.71 -26.95
C GLY A 65 24.77 -10.17 -25.50
N ASN A 66 23.57 -10.60 -25.08
CA ASN A 66 23.28 -11.20 -23.78
C ASN A 66 23.05 -12.71 -23.96
N THR A 67 24.15 -13.45 -23.94
CA THR A 67 24.17 -14.90 -24.12
C THR A 67 24.72 -15.57 -22.88
N ARG A 68 24.44 -16.85 -22.67
CA ARG A 68 24.87 -17.62 -21.51
C ARG A 68 26.37 -17.45 -21.26
N GLY A 69 26.71 -16.90 -20.10
CA GLY A 69 28.10 -16.57 -19.73
C GLY A 69 28.62 -15.21 -20.17
N HIS A 70 27.82 -14.40 -20.88
CA HIS A 70 28.12 -13.06 -21.36
C HIS A 70 26.85 -12.17 -21.27
N HIS A 71 26.64 -11.54 -20.11
CA HIS A 71 25.50 -10.66 -19.85
C HIS A 71 25.96 -9.29 -19.36
N SER A 72 25.22 -8.26 -19.79
CA SER A 72 25.37 -6.90 -19.29
C SER A 72 24.20 -6.56 -18.35
N TYR A 73 24.48 -5.87 -17.25
CA TYR A 73 23.47 -5.39 -16.31
C TYR A 73 23.44 -3.86 -16.33
N TYR A 74 22.25 -3.28 -16.41
CA TYR A 74 22.05 -1.86 -16.23
C TYR A 74 21.62 -1.59 -14.78
N ILE A 75 22.46 -0.90 -14.01
CA ILE A 75 22.24 -0.67 -12.58
C ILE A 75 22.38 0.82 -12.29
N VAL A 76 21.34 1.42 -11.71
CA VAL A 76 21.30 2.84 -11.37
C VAL A 76 21.28 3.02 -9.87
N PHE A 77 22.24 3.76 -9.34
CA PHE A 77 22.22 4.24 -7.96
C PHE A 77 21.73 5.68 -7.93
N GLN A 78 20.73 5.96 -7.11
CA GLN A 78 20.17 7.30 -6.96
C GLN A 78 20.39 7.82 -5.54
N ARG A 79 20.81 9.08 -5.43
CA ARG A 79 20.98 9.74 -4.13
C ARG A 79 19.62 10.08 -3.54
N GLY A 80 19.25 9.44 -2.43
CA GLY A 80 18.05 9.79 -1.68
C GLY A 80 18.23 11.08 -0.87
N GLU A 81 17.19 11.92 -0.82
CA GLU A 81 17.18 13.08 0.08
C GLU A 81 17.16 12.63 1.56
N LYS A 82 17.99 13.27 2.38
CA LYS A 82 18.04 13.05 3.83
C LYS A 82 16.74 13.57 4.45
N ARG A 83 15.78 12.68 4.74
CA ARG A 83 14.64 13.04 5.59
C ARG A 83 15.16 13.43 6.98
N THR A 84 15.05 14.71 7.31
CA THR A 84 15.17 15.20 8.68
C THR A 84 13.98 14.63 9.45
N VAL A 85 14.22 13.58 10.23
CA VAL A 85 13.26 13.12 11.22
C VAL A 85 13.27 14.19 12.31
N ALA A 86 12.19 14.95 12.44
CA ALA A 86 11.99 15.80 13.60
C ALA A 86 11.97 14.89 14.83
N VAL A 87 12.97 15.05 15.70
CA VAL A 87 12.98 14.40 17.01
C VAL A 87 11.95 15.14 17.84
N ASP A 88 10.83 14.49 18.11
CA ASP A 88 9.85 14.95 19.08
C ASP A 88 10.45 14.78 20.47
N THR A 89 10.98 15.87 21.04
CA THR A 89 11.42 15.92 22.43
C THR A 89 10.22 16.29 23.30
N THR A 90 9.39 15.30 23.61
CA THR A 90 8.51 15.38 24.78
C THR A 90 9.26 14.74 25.95
N GLU A 91 9.80 15.59 26.83
CA GLU A 91 10.32 15.19 28.13
C GLU A 91 9.14 14.69 28.98
N GLU A 92 9.07 13.39 29.23
CA GLU A 92 8.28 12.83 30.32
C GLU A 92 8.98 13.19 31.65
N SER A 93 8.41 14.16 32.36
CA SER A 93 8.66 14.32 33.79
C SER A 93 7.94 13.19 34.53
N GLY A 94 8.68 12.13 34.86
CA GLY A 94 8.26 11.15 35.85
C GLY A 94 8.27 11.78 37.24
N ASP A 95 7.09 11.90 37.86
CA ASP A 95 6.96 12.11 39.30
C ASP A 95 6.43 10.82 39.93
N ASP A 96 7.12 10.40 40.97
CA ASP A 96 7.09 9.08 41.57
C ASP A 96 6.51 9.24 42.98
N GLY A 97 5.37 8.60 43.23
CA GLY A 97 5.10 8.02 44.55
C GLY A 97 4.26 8.81 45.57
N THR A 98 3.11 8.18 45.85
CA THR A 98 2.59 7.83 47.19
C THR A 98 1.65 8.78 47.95
N ASP A 99 0.50 8.16 48.21
CA ASP A 99 -0.60 8.42 49.13
C ASP A 99 -0.16 8.65 50.60
N THR A 100 -0.72 9.65 51.28
CA THR A 100 -1.39 9.51 52.60
C THR A 100 -1.99 10.82 53.10
N ASP A 101 -3.03 10.60 53.89
CA ASP A 101 -4.12 11.46 54.31
C ASP A 101 -3.80 12.38 55.51
N LEU A 102 -4.73 13.32 55.75
CA LEU A 102 -5.06 14.03 57.00
C LEU A 102 -4.34 15.34 57.44
N THR A 103 -5.17 16.40 57.40
CA THR A 103 -5.41 17.44 58.43
C THR A 103 -4.47 18.64 58.60
N GLY A 104 -5.10 19.83 58.62
CA GLY A 104 -4.88 20.78 59.72
C GLY A 104 -4.15 22.09 59.43
N ASN A 105 -4.95 23.11 59.10
CA ASN A 105 -4.99 24.43 59.76
C ASN A 105 -3.77 25.39 59.75
N ASN A 106 -4.09 26.64 59.35
CA ASN A 106 -3.59 27.93 59.84
C ASN A 106 -2.13 28.39 59.58
N GLY A 107 -2.03 29.60 59.02
CA GLY A 107 -1.26 30.66 59.67
C GLY A 107 -0.08 31.28 58.91
N ASN A 108 -0.36 32.40 58.24
CA ASN A 108 0.27 33.71 58.48
C ASN A 108 1.77 33.98 58.15
N ASN A 109 1.94 35.10 57.41
CA ASN A 109 2.90 36.20 57.60
C ASN A 109 4.33 36.20 56.97
N GLY A 110 4.58 37.31 56.24
CA GLY A 110 5.81 38.14 56.20
C GLY A 110 7.04 37.52 55.52
N GLY A 111 7.65 38.08 54.46
CA GLY A 111 7.92 39.48 54.15
C GLY A 111 9.29 39.89 54.72
N HIS A 112 10.32 40.08 53.87
CA HIS A 112 11.30 41.20 53.95
C HIS A 112 12.37 41.17 52.83
N ASN A 113 12.69 42.38 52.39
CA ASN A 113 13.76 42.81 51.48
C ASN A 113 15.18 42.57 52.04
N GLY A 114 16.19 42.56 51.17
CA GLY A 114 17.58 42.79 51.58
C GLY A 114 18.62 42.70 50.46
N THR A 115 19.07 43.87 50.00
CA THR A 115 20.08 44.16 48.98
C THR A 115 21.54 43.93 49.40
N HIS A 116 22.42 43.63 48.41
CA HIS A 116 23.76 44.20 48.11
C HIS A 116 24.93 43.22 47.92
N GLY A 117 25.71 43.47 46.86
CA GLY A 117 27.17 43.36 46.83
C GLY A 117 27.75 42.23 45.97
N GLY A 118 28.30 42.56 44.79
CA GLY A 118 29.32 41.72 44.14
C GLY A 118 30.71 41.96 44.77
N PRO A 119 31.84 41.65 44.08
CA PRO A 119 32.05 40.78 42.92
C PRO A 119 33.10 39.67 43.19
N SER A 120 33.22 38.66 42.32
CA SER A 120 34.49 38.23 41.69
C SER A 120 34.46 36.78 41.18
N ASP A 121 35.25 36.60 40.11
CA ASP A 121 35.96 35.39 39.70
C ASP A 121 35.22 34.27 38.93
N THR A 122 35.49 34.28 37.63
CA THR A 122 35.48 33.14 36.72
C THR A 122 36.43 32.04 37.21
N PRO A 123 36.10 30.76 36.95
CA PRO A 123 36.94 30.08 35.96
C PRO A 123 36.15 29.23 34.96
N ALA A 124 36.72 29.16 33.76
CA ALA A 124 36.31 28.32 32.65
C ALA A 124 36.36 26.82 33.01
N GLY A 125 35.22 26.13 32.86
CA GLY A 125 35.13 24.67 32.87
C GLY A 125 34.66 24.18 31.51
N GLY A 126 35.58 23.59 30.74
CA GLY A 126 35.30 23.01 29.43
C GLY A 126 34.35 21.81 29.53
N SER A 127 33.22 21.89 28.83
CA SER A 127 32.29 20.77 28.70
C SER A 127 32.80 19.81 27.62
N ALA A 128 33.24 18.64 28.05
CA ALA A 128 33.59 17.52 27.19
C ALA A 128 32.32 16.91 26.60
N VAL A 129 32.04 17.19 25.33
CA VAL A 129 30.99 16.53 24.55
C VAL A 129 31.38 15.07 24.35
N ARG A 130 30.78 14.17 25.14
CA ARG A 130 30.83 12.72 24.90
C ARG A 130 30.08 12.42 23.60
N SER A 131 30.83 12.06 22.56
CA SER A 131 30.30 11.57 21.29
C SER A 131 29.65 10.20 21.47
N GLY A 132 28.36 10.19 21.82
CA GLY A 132 27.53 9.01 21.72
C GLY A 132 27.46 8.56 20.26
N LYS A 133 28.07 7.42 19.93
CA LYS A 133 27.88 6.74 18.65
C LYS A 133 26.40 6.36 18.53
N LEU A 134 25.64 7.16 17.80
CA LEU A 134 24.30 6.82 17.32
C LEU A 134 24.40 5.50 16.56
N LYS A 135 23.82 4.43 17.13
CA LYS A 135 23.65 3.16 16.44
C LYS A 135 22.70 3.40 15.27
N MET A 136 23.25 3.48 14.06
CA MET A 136 22.44 3.52 12.84
C MET A 136 21.63 2.24 12.73
N GLY A 137 20.31 2.35 12.89
CA GLY A 137 19.37 1.27 12.60
C GLY A 137 19.55 0.83 11.15
N HIS A 138 19.83 -0.47 10.95
CA HIS A 138 19.93 -1.04 9.62
C HIS A 138 18.57 -0.90 8.93
N ARG A 139 18.53 -0.23 7.77
CA ARG A 139 17.33 -0.23 6.91
C ARG A 139 17.15 -1.66 6.41
N ARG A 140 16.08 -2.32 6.85
CA ARG A 140 15.70 -3.66 6.40
C ARG A 140 15.33 -3.60 4.92
N SER A 141 16.04 -4.37 4.08
CA SER A 141 15.60 -4.64 2.71
C SER A 141 14.22 -5.28 2.75
N ILE A 142 13.27 -4.73 1.99
CA ILE A 142 11.89 -5.23 1.92
C ILE A 142 11.84 -6.20 0.76
N ARG A 143 11.46 -7.45 1.04
CA ARG A 143 11.36 -8.46 -0.03
C ARG A 143 10.14 -8.17 -0.90
N ALA A 144 10.22 -8.48 -2.20
CA ALA A 144 9.10 -8.29 -3.12
C ALA A 144 7.78 -8.88 -2.59
N LYS A 145 7.83 -10.12 -2.07
CA LYS A 145 6.68 -10.79 -1.44
C LYS A 145 6.07 -10.05 -0.24
N GLU A 146 6.78 -9.11 0.38
CA GLU A 146 6.23 -8.31 1.49
C GLU A 146 5.35 -7.15 0.99
N LYS A 147 5.38 -6.83 -0.32
CA LYS A 147 4.70 -5.67 -0.90
C LYS A 147 3.87 -5.95 -2.15
N PHE A 148 4.25 -6.93 -2.96
CA PHE A 148 3.58 -7.20 -4.23
C PHE A 148 2.55 -8.31 -4.08
N GLY A 149 1.44 -8.12 -4.79
CA GLY A 149 0.37 -9.08 -4.93
C GLY A 149 -0.10 -9.20 -6.36
N ILE A 150 -0.98 -10.17 -6.60
CA ILE A 150 -1.64 -10.41 -7.88
C ILE A 150 -3.15 -10.44 -7.67
N ASP A 151 -3.89 -9.89 -8.63
CA ASP A 151 -5.34 -10.00 -8.66
C ASP A 151 -5.76 -11.40 -9.15
N ALA A 152 -6.59 -12.10 -8.35
CA ALA A 152 -7.06 -13.43 -8.70
C ALA A 152 -8.25 -13.42 -9.68
N ASN A 153 -8.74 -12.26 -10.10
CA ASN A 153 -9.96 -12.05 -10.86
C ASN A 153 -11.17 -12.70 -10.15
N ALA A 154 -12.27 -12.94 -10.87
CA ALA A 154 -13.43 -13.68 -10.38
C ALA A 154 -13.00 -15.10 -9.93
N PRO A 155 -13.07 -15.41 -8.62
CA PRO A 155 -12.57 -16.70 -8.13
C PRO A 155 -13.59 -17.83 -8.30
N VAL A 156 -14.85 -17.49 -8.60
CA VAL A 156 -15.91 -18.44 -8.88
C VAL A 156 -16.57 -18.10 -10.20
N LEU A 157 -16.90 -19.12 -10.99
CA LEU A 157 -17.64 -19.00 -12.23
C LEU A 157 -19.14 -18.87 -11.93
N ALA A 158 -19.90 -18.41 -12.92
CA ALA A 158 -21.35 -18.23 -12.81
C ALA A 158 -22.13 -19.50 -12.42
N ASP A 159 -21.57 -20.69 -12.66
CA ASP A 159 -22.17 -21.97 -12.29
C ASP A 159 -21.75 -22.48 -10.90
N GLY A 160 -20.80 -21.80 -10.22
CA GLY A 160 -20.28 -22.16 -8.90
C GLY A 160 -18.98 -22.97 -8.92
N ARG A 161 -18.43 -23.28 -10.10
CA ARG A 161 -17.06 -23.84 -10.17
C ARG A 161 -16.05 -22.81 -9.70
N LEU A 162 -14.96 -23.29 -9.12
CA LEU A 162 -13.79 -22.45 -8.83
C LEU A 162 -13.07 -22.13 -10.14
N ALA A 163 -12.62 -20.90 -10.30
CA ALA A 163 -11.74 -20.54 -11.41
C ALA A 163 -10.37 -21.22 -11.26
N GLU A 164 -9.67 -21.47 -12.37
CA GLU A 164 -8.47 -22.32 -12.41
C GLU A 164 -7.38 -21.86 -11.43
N GLN A 165 -7.10 -20.55 -11.42
CA GLN A 165 -6.08 -19.90 -10.61
C GLN A 165 -6.30 -20.02 -9.10
N VAL A 166 -7.56 -20.18 -8.65
CA VAL A 166 -7.88 -20.43 -7.23
C VAL A 166 -8.23 -21.88 -6.93
N ALA A 167 -8.55 -22.69 -7.95
CA ALA A 167 -8.64 -24.14 -7.85
C ALA A 167 -7.25 -24.77 -7.71
N ASN A 168 -6.24 -24.15 -8.32
CA ASN A 168 -4.81 -24.45 -8.15
C ASN A 168 -4.03 -23.20 -7.73
N PRO A 169 -4.05 -22.83 -6.43
CA PRO A 169 -3.40 -21.64 -5.88
C PRO A 169 -1.90 -21.52 -6.16
N ARG A 170 -1.24 -22.65 -6.46
CA ARG A 170 0.18 -22.68 -6.83
C ARG A 170 0.49 -21.80 -8.04
N ILE A 171 -0.45 -21.68 -8.99
CA ILE A 171 -0.31 -20.79 -10.17
C ILE A 171 0.00 -19.35 -9.74
N LEU A 172 -0.67 -18.87 -8.70
CA LEU A 172 -0.45 -17.52 -8.17
C LEU A 172 0.85 -17.46 -7.35
N ALA A 173 1.11 -18.48 -6.52
CA ALA A 173 2.29 -18.49 -5.65
C ALA A 173 3.61 -18.59 -6.43
N GLU A 174 3.65 -19.34 -7.54
CA GLU A 174 4.84 -19.49 -8.39
C GLU A 174 5.26 -18.19 -9.08
N THR A 175 4.41 -17.16 -9.08
CA THR A 175 4.80 -15.80 -9.53
C THR A 175 5.76 -15.10 -8.58
N GLY A 176 5.93 -15.61 -7.35
CA GLY A 176 6.81 -15.03 -6.32
C GLY A 176 6.21 -13.88 -5.52
N VAL A 177 4.96 -13.50 -5.78
CA VAL A 177 4.20 -12.55 -4.95
C VAL A 177 3.91 -13.14 -3.57
N GLY A 178 3.66 -12.27 -2.59
CA GLY A 178 3.24 -12.71 -1.25
C GLY A 178 1.80 -12.36 -0.91
N TRP A 179 1.11 -11.65 -1.81
CA TRP A 179 -0.25 -11.20 -1.63
C TRP A 179 -1.13 -11.64 -2.80
N VAL A 180 -2.41 -11.84 -2.53
CA VAL A 180 -3.45 -12.07 -3.54
C VAL A 180 -4.63 -11.16 -3.23
N ARG A 181 -5.12 -10.44 -4.24
CA ARG A 181 -6.41 -9.75 -4.18
C ARG A 181 -7.51 -10.75 -4.55
N LEU A 182 -8.46 -10.98 -3.64
CA LEU A 182 -9.50 -11.99 -3.77
C LEU A 182 -10.89 -11.35 -3.72
N ASN A 183 -11.68 -11.54 -4.78
CA ASN A 183 -13.02 -10.97 -4.89
C ASN A 183 -14.08 -11.89 -4.27
N PHE A 184 -14.74 -11.45 -3.22
CA PHE A 184 -15.90 -12.11 -2.63
C PHE A 184 -17.16 -11.72 -3.40
N ILE A 185 -17.52 -12.52 -4.40
CA ILE A 185 -18.68 -12.35 -5.27
C ILE A 185 -19.74 -13.42 -4.97
N HIS A 186 -20.99 -13.15 -5.34
CA HIS A 186 -22.12 -14.03 -5.02
C HIS A 186 -22.15 -15.31 -5.88
N GLY A 187 -21.64 -15.28 -7.12
CA GLY A 187 -21.64 -16.43 -8.03
C GLY A 187 -23.07 -16.94 -8.32
N PRO A 188 -23.34 -18.26 -8.30
CA PRO A 188 -24.72 -18.76 -8.40
C PRO A 188 -25.52 -18.66 -7.08
N TRP A 189 -24.91 -18.27 -5.97
CA TRP A 189 -25.54 -18.23 -4.65
C TRP A 189 -26.21 -16.89 -4.37
N HIS A 190 -27.10 -16.86 -3.38
CA HIS A 190 -27.74 -15.64 -2.86
C HIS A 190 -26.89 -14.88 -1.81
N GLY A 191 -25.72 -15.39 -1.46
CA GLY A 191 -24.77 -14.76 -0.53
C GLY A 191 -24.13 -15.74 0.46
N PRO A 192 -23.42 -15.23 1.49
CA PRO A 192 -22.59 -16.05 2.38
C PRO A 192 -23.32 -17.10 3.22
N ASP A 193 -24.59 -16.86 3.52
CA ASP A 193 -25.42 -17.77 4.33
C ASP A 193 -26.24 -18.73 3.47
N ASP A 194 -26.10 -18.68 2.15
CA ASP A 194 -26.80 -19.60 1.25
C ASP A 194 -26.26 -21.02 1.42
N THR A 195 -27.17 -21.95 1.73
CA THR A 195 -26.87 -23.37 1.95
C THR A 195 -27.08 -24.23 0.71
N THR A 196 -27.50 -23.62 -0.41
CA THR A 196 -27.66 -24.29 -1.70
C THR A 196 -26.30 -24.72 -2.24
N LYS A 197 -26.22 -25.96 -2.74
CA LYS A 197 -24.98 -26.53 -3.27
C LYS A 197 -24.89 -26.36 -4.78
N HIS A 198 -23.82 -25.72 -5.24
CA HIS A 198 -23.42 -25.64 -6.63
C HIS A 198 -22.07 -26.33 -6.79
N HIS A 199 -21.96 -27.26 -7.74
CA HIS A 199 -20.80 -28.15 -7.88
C HIS A 199 -20.37 -28.80 -6.55
N GLY A 200 -21.36 -29.20 -5.76
CA GLY A 200 -21.16 -29.90 -4.47
C GLY A 200 -20.80 -29.00 -3.28
N ARG A 201 -20.73 -27.68 -3.45
CA ARG A 201 -20.33 -26.74 -2.39
C ARG A 201 -21.37 -25.65 -2.16
N THR A 202 -21.56 -25.23 -0.91
CA THR A 202 -22.19 -23.93 -0.59
C THR A 202 -21.23 -22.78 -0.90
N TRP A 203 -21.71 -21.53 -0.83
CA TRP A 203 -20.85 -20.35 -0.98
C TRP A 203 -19.69 -20.39 0.03
N LEU A 204 -20.01 -20.66 1.30
CA LEU A 204 -19.03 -20.71 2.38
C LEU A 204 -18.03 -21.85 2.19
N GLU A 205 -18.48 -23.03 1.76
CA GLU A 205 -17.59 -24.16 1.46
C GLU A 205 -16.64 -23.84 0.29
N ALA A 206 -17.13 -23.15 -0.75
CA ALA A 206 -16.31 -22.70 -1.88
C ALA A 206 -15.22 -21.71 -1.43
N TYR A 207 -15.60 -20.63 -0.75
CA TYR A 207 -14.64 -19.61 -0.31
C TYR A 207 -13.68 -20.11 0.77
N ARG A 208 -14.11 -20.97 1.70
CA ARG A 208 -13.16 -21.64 2.64
C ARG A 208 -12.15 -22.51 1.91
N THR A 209 -12.56 -23.15 0.80
CA THR A 209 -11.63 -23.95 -0.02
C THR A 209 -10.59 -23.03 -0.68
N ILE A 210 -11.02 -21.93 -1.29
CA ILE A 210 -10.15 -20.94 -1.93
C ILE A 210 -9.18 -20.33 -0.91
N VAL A 211 -9.70 -19.74 0.17
CA VAL A 211 -8.92 -19.07 1.21
C VAL A 211 -7.87 -20.02 1.80
N ARG A 212 -8.27 -21.22 2.22
CA ARG A 212 -7.32 -22.22 2.74
C ARG A 212 -6.26 -22.59 1.72
N GLY A 213 -6.63 -22.76 0.45
CA GLY A 213 -5.70 -23.05 -0.63
C GLY A 213 -4.63 -21.97 -0.78
N LEU A 214 -5.03 -20.71 -0.83
CA LEU A 214 -4.11 -19.55 -0.92
C LEU A 214 -3.20 -19.46 0.31
N ARG A 215 -3.75 -19.64 1.51
CA ARG A 215 -2.98 -19.63 2.77
C ARG A 215 -1.97 -20.77 2.85
N ASN A 216 -2.33 -21.97 2.37
CA ASN A 216 -1.43 -23.12 2.33
C ASN A 216 -0.21 -22.90 1.41
N GLU A 217 -0.35 -22.08 0.37
CA GLU A 217 0.76 -21.64 -0.48
C GLU A 217 1.52 -20.42 0.11
N GLY A 218 1.19 -20.00 1.33
CA GLY A 218 1.87 -18.92 2.05
C GLY A 218 1.46 -17.50 1.63
N LEU A 219 0.41 -17.36 0.82
CA LEU A 219 -0.08 -16.05 0.36
C LEU A 219 -0.89 -15.35 1.47
N GLN A 220 -0.70 -14.03 1.58
CA GLN A 220 -1.58 -13.15 2.34
C GLN A 220 -2.76 -12.71 1.46
N ILE A 221 -3.91 -12.48 2.06
CA ILE A 221 -5.14 -12.17 1.33
C ILE A 221 -5.55 -10.71 1.58
N TYR A 222 -5.76 -9.98 0.49
CA TYR A 222 -6.41 -8.69 0.42
C TYR A 222 -7.80 -8.91 -0.19
N GLY A 223 -8.86 -8.87 0.62
CA GLY A 223 -10.20 -9.30 0.21
C GLY A 223 -11.05 -8.14 -0.29
N LEU A 224 -11.47 -8.16 -1.56
CA LEU A 224 -12.49 -7.26 -2.07
C LEU A 224 -13.89 -7.80 -1.72
N VAL A 225 -14.72 -6.99 -1.08
CA VAL A 225 -16.15 -7.26 -0.92
C VAL A 225 -16.92 -6.11 -1.57
N GLY A 226 -17.07 -6.18 -2.89
CA GLY A 226 -17.77 -5.18 -3.69
C GLY A 226 -19.28 -5.42 -3.79
N HIS A 227 -19.96 -4.67 -4.66
CA HIS A 227 -21.40 -4.82 -4.89
C HIS A 227 -21.80 -6.22 -5.38
N GLU A 228 -20.88 -6.95 -6.02
CA GLU A 228 -21.08 -8.30 -6.53
C GLU A 228 -21.31 -9.34 -5.42
N ILE A 229 -21.18 -8.99 -4.13
CA ILE A 229 -21.67 -9.85 -3.05
C ILE A 229 -23.20 -9.86 -2.96
N LEU A 230 -23.85 -8.89 -3.59
CA LEU A 230 -25.29 -8.80 -3.77
C LEU A 230 -25.67 -9.32 -5.16
N ASN A 231 -26.88 -9.89 -5.26
CA ASN A 231 -27.50 -10.27 -6.52
C ASN A 231 -28.25 -9.10 -7.20
N GLU A 232 -28.04 -7.88 -6.73
CA GLU A 232 -28.66 -6.66 -7.24
C GLU A 232 -27.61 -5.55 -7.38
N ALA A 233 -27.46 -5.03 -8.60
CA ALA A 233 -26.58 -3.89 -8.85
C ALA A 233 -27.09 -2.63 -8.13
N PRO A 234 -26.20 -1.69 -7.78
CA PRO A 234 -26.61 -0.36 -7.35
C PRO A 234 -27.46 0.30 -8.45
N GLY A 235 -28.64 0.78 -8.08
CA GLY A 235 -29.55 1.46 -9.01
C GLY A 235 -29.17 2.92 -9.27
N ASP A 236 -29.86 3.54 -10.24
CA ASP A 236 -29.59 4.92 -10.67
C ASP A 236 -29.75 5.98 -9.58
N GLN A 237 -30.45 5.67 -8.48
CA GLN A 237 -30.55 6.57 -7.33
C GLN A 237 -29.20 6.95 -6.71
N PHE A 238 -28.15 6.14 -6.93
CA PHE A 238 -26.81 6.42 -6.39
C PHE A 238 -25.98 7.32 -7.28
N ARG A 239 -26.47 7.67 -8.47
CA ARG A 239 -25.72 8.43 -9.46
C ARG A 239 -25.75 9.95 -9.18
N ASP A 240 -26.68 10.43 -8.35
CA ASP A 240 -26.83 11.82 -7.91
C ASP A 240 -26.36 12.01 -6.46
N GLY A 241 -26.16 13.27 -6.07
CA GLY A 241 -25.94 13.64 -4.69
C GLY A 241 -27.07 13.19 -3.75
N VAL A 242 -26.73 13.08 -2.47
CA VAL A 242 -27.72 12.80 -1.42
C VAL A 242 -28.61 14.05 -1.24
N ASP A 243 -29.82 14.00 -1.80
CA ASP A 243 -30.84 15.06 -1.67
C ASP A 243 -31.97 14.70 -0.68
N GLY A 244 -31.76 13.69 0.17
CA GLY A 244 -32.79 13.16 1.07
C GLY A 244 -32.23 12.34 2.24
N PRO A 245 -33.06 11.48 2.88
CA PRO A 245 -32.62 10.64 3.98
C PRO A 245 -31.43 9.77 3.58
N ILE A 246 -30.41 9.74 4.43
CA ILE A 246 -29.20 8.92 4.26
C ILE A 246 -29.49 7.42 4.41
N SER A 247 -30.64 7.05 4.99
CA SER A 247 -31.08 5.66 5.11
C SER A 247 -31.49 5.07 3.77
N ASN A 248 -30.82 3.99 3.38
CA ASN A 248 -31.07 3.28 2.13
C ASN A 248 -30.97 1.76 2.33
N SER A 249 -31.99 1.02 1.93
CA SER A 249 -32.09 -0.42 2.17
C SER A 249 -31.03 -1.24 1.42
N TRP A 250 -30.61 -0.80 0.23
CA TRP A 250 -29.54 -1.45 -0.52
C TRP A 250 -28.19 -1.28 0.21
N ILE A 251 -27.90 -0.06 0.71
CA ILE A 251 -26.69 0.20 1.50
C ILE A 251 -26.68 -0.64 2.78
N SER A 252 -27.83 -0.76 3.47
CA SER A 252 -27.94 -1.63 4.64
C SER A 252 -27.62 -3.08 4.27
N LYS A 253 -28.28 -3.65 3.25
CA LYS A 253 -27.99 -5.03 2.81
C LYS A 253 -26.51 -5.23 2.44
N TYR A 254 -25.90 -4.27 1.76
CA TYR A 254 -24.49 -4.32 1.39
C TYR A 254 -23.59 -4.35 2.64
N ALA A 255 -23.80 -3.45 3.60
CA ALA A 255 -23.04 -3.43 4.85
C ALA A 255 -23.23 -4.72 5.68
N ASP A 256 -24.44 -5.28 5.71
CA ASP A 256 -24.72 -6.58 6.34
C ASP A 256 -23.90 -7.70 5.70
N ARG A 257 -23.87 -7.73 4.37
CA ARG A 257 -23.13 -8.75 3.62
C ARG A 257 -21.62 -8.57 3.76
N PHE A 258 -21.13 -7.34 3.75
CA PHE A 258 -19.73 -7.04 4.02
C PHE A 258 -19.30 -7.57 5.39
N ALA A 259 -20.02 -7.18 6.44
CA ALA A 259 -19.69 -7.60 7.79
C ALA A 259 -19.81 -9.12 7.97
N ARG A 260 -20.75 -9.77 7.27
CA ARG A 260 -20.88 -11.22 7.29
C ARG A 260 -19.68 -11.92 6.63
N VAL A 261 -19.19 -11.42 5.49
CA VAL A 261 -17.97 -11.95 4.87
C VAL A 261 -16.78 -11.74 5.81
N ALA A 262 -16.63 -10.54 6.39
CA ALA A 262 -15.57 -10.27 7.36
C ALA A 262 -15.62 -11.22 8.56
N GLU A 263 -16.80 -11.43 9.15
CA GLU A 263 -17.00 -12.38 10.25
C GLU A 263 -16.51 -13.79 9.91
N LEU A 264 -16.78 -14.26 8.69
CA LEU A 264 -16.41 -15.60 8.26
C LEU A 264 -14.91 -15.79 7.99
N PHE A 265 -14.17 -14.71 7.71
CA PHE A 265 -12.79 -14.79 7.19
C PHE A 265 -11.78 -13.85 7.84
N HIS A 266 -12.12 -13.11 8.91
CA HIS A 266 -11.23 -12.13 9.54
C HIS A 266 -9.91 -12.72 10.06
N ASP A 267 -9.87 -14.01 10.41
CA ASP A 267 -8.64 -14.69 10.82
C ASP A 267 -7.67 -14.98 9.66
N ASP A 268 -8.18 -15.04 8.43
CA ASP A 268 -7.43 -15.46 7.23
C ASP A 268 -7.17 -14.31 6.24
N VAL A 269 -7.92 -13.21 6.34
CA VAL A 269 -7.88 -12.06 5.45
C VAL A 269 -7.33 -10.85 6.20
N ALA A 270 -6.24 -10.26 5.70
CA ALA A 270 -5.53 -9.20 6.40
C ALA A 270 -6.17 -7.81 6.22
N TYR A 271 -6.77 -7.58 5.05
CA TYR A 271 -7.43 -6.33 4.68
C TYR A 271 -8.73 -6.62 3.94
N PHE A 272 -9.78 -5.86 4.23
CA PHE A 272 -11.05 -5.92 3.51
C PHE A 272 -11.27 -4.62 2.76
N GLU A 273 -11.16 -4.68 1.44
CA GLU A 273 -11.49 -3.60 0.52
C GLU A 273 -12.99 -3.56 0.23
N THR A 274 -13.58 -2.38 0.31
CA THR A 274 -14.99 -2.17 -0.02
C THR A 274 -15.20 -2.02 -1.53
N PHE A 275 -16.25 -1.31 -1.95
CA PHE A 275 -16.79 -1.22 -3.30
C PHE A 275 -15.71 -0.99 -4.39
N ASN A 276 -15.72 -1.82 -5.45
CA ASN A 276 -14.81 -1.70 -6.59
C ASN A 276 -15.20 -0.53 -7.50
N GLU A 277 -14.26 0.38 -7.77
CA GLU A 277 -14.37 1.48 -8.74
C GLU A 277 -15.71 2.25 -8.64
N PRO A 278 -16.00 2.87 -7.48
CA PRO A 278 -17.24 3.62 -7.30
C PRO A 278 -17.33 4.87 -8.20
N ASP A 279 -16.18 5.38 -8.64
CA ASP A 279 -16.05 6.47 -9.60
C ASP A 279 -16.08 6.01 -11.07
N ASP A 280 -16.18 4.69 -11.34
CA ASP A 280 -16.31 4.12 -12.68
C ASP A 280 -17.51 4.70 -13.43
N TRP A 281 -17.34 4.78 -14.74
CA TRP A 281 -18.28 5.26 -15.72
C TRP A 281 -18.96 4.09 -16.45
N ASN A 282 -19.58 3.21 -15.66
CA ASN A 282 -20.47 2.13 -16.10
C ASN A 282 -21.79 2.65 -16.72
N ASP A 283 -21.67 3.40 -17.82
CA ASP A 283 -22.75 3.75 -18.74
C ASP A 283 -22.25 3.55 -20.18
N PRO A 284 -22.65 2.47 -20.88
CA PRO A 284 -22.20 2.19 -22.25
C PRO A 284 -22.69 3.23 -23.27
N GLU A 285 -23.70 4.04 -22.97
CA GLU A 285 -24.23 5.10 -23.84
C GLU A 285 -23.71 6.50 -23.48
N ARG A 286 -23.22 6.70 -22.24
CA ARG A 286 -22.79 8.00 -21.70
C ARG A 286 -21.45 7.97 -20.98
N ARG A 287 -20.56 7.05 -21.36
CA ARG A 287 -19.16 6.99 -20.90
C ARG A 287 -18.62 8.41 -20.71
N TRP A 288 -18.00 8.65 -19.56
CA TRP A 288 -17.35 9.91 -19.14
C TRP A 288 -18.25 11.04 -18.56
N LYS A 289 -19.57 10.85 -18.35
CA LYS A 289 -20.43 11.94 -17.84
C LYS A 289 -20.83 11.85 -16.36
N ARG A 290 -20.81 10.67 -15.74
CA ARG A 290 -21.36 10.47 -14.40
C ARG A 290 -20.81 9.22 -13.73
N ASN A 291 -20.40 9.36 -12.47
CA ASN A 291 -19.88 8.26 -11.64
C ASN A 291 -20.96 7.20 -11.40
N TRP A 292 -20.57 5.96 -11.13
CA TRP A 292 -21.50 4.91 -10.72
C TRP A 292 -22.13 5.16 -9.37
N ILE A 293 -21.29 5.49 -8.41
CA ILE A 293 -21.71 5.95 -7.10
C ILE A 293 -21.26 7.39 -6.99
N HIS A 294 -22.18 8.30 -6.68
CA HIS A 294 -21.82 9.68 -6.38
C HIS A 294 -20.95 9.73 -5.11
N PRO A 295 -19.93 10.61 -5.00
CA PRO A 295 -19.03 10.68 -3.84
C PRO A 295 -19.74 10.72 -2.49
N THR A 296 -20.87 11.43 -2.42
CA THR A 296 -21.69 11.52 -1.20
C THR A 296 -22.31 10.19 -0.81
N TRP A 297 -22.73 9.36 -1.78
CA TRP A 297 -23.24 8.02 -1.49
C TRP A 297 -22.14 7.06 -1.10
N LEU A 298 -20.95 7.15 -1.69
CA LEU A 298 -19.82 6.34 -1.23
C LEU A 298 -19.46 6.65 0.23
N ALA A 299 -19.47 7.92 0.63
CA ALA A 299 -19.28 8.30 2.04
C ALA A 299 -20.30 7.61 2.96
N VAL A 300 -21.57 7.59 2.57
CA VAL A 300 -22.64 6.89 3.32
C VAL A 300 -22.39 5.38 3.37
N MET A 301 -22.00 4.77 2.26
CA MET A 301 -21.69 3.34 2.19
C MET A 301 -20.52 2.96 3.11
N LEU A 302 -19.45 3.76 3.10
CA LEU A 302 -18.28 3.55 3.95
C LEU A 302 -18.63 3.65 5.43
N GLN A 303 -19.42 4.66 5.83
CA GLN A 303 -19.91 4.78 7.20
C GLN A 303 -20.75 3.56 7.60
N ALA A 304 -21.68 3.12 6.74
CA ALA A 304 -22.54 1.98 7.05
C ALA A 304 -21.75 0.67 7.22
N VAL A 305 -20.75 0.44 6.36
CA VAL A 305 -19.84 -0.70 6.47
C VAL A 305 -19.06 -0.64 7.78
N HIS A 306 -18.44 0.50 8.08
CA HIS A 306 -17.68 0.70 9.31
C HIS A 306 -18.54 0.48 10.55
N ASP A 307 -19.71 1.08 10.62
CA ASP A 307 -20.60 0.94 11.78
C ASP A 307 -21.03 -0.51 11.98
N ARG A 308 -21.32 -1.23 10.89
CA ARG A 308 -21.69 -2.65 10.99
C ARG A 308 -20.52 -3.51 11.46
N VAL A 309 -19.31 -3.23 10.98
CA VAL A 309 -18.09 -3.93 11.40
C VAL A 309 -17.80 -3.63 12.88
N ARG A 310 -17.78 -2.36 13.29
CA ARG A 310 -17.43 -1.97 14.67
C ARG A 310 -18.51 -2.33 15.69
N ALA A 311 -19.75 -2.54 15.26
CA ALA A 311 -20.81 -3.11 16.10
C ALA A 311 -20.57 -4.60 16.45
N ASN A 312 -19.70 -5.31 15.72
CA ASN A 312 -19.34 -6.69 16.01
C ASN A 312 -18.00 -6.75 16.77
N PRO A 313 -17.98 -7.20 18.04
CA PRO A 313 -16.74 -7.29 18.83
C PRO A 313 -15.64 -8.15 18.19
N ALA A 314 -16.00 -9.17 17.40
CA ALA A 314 -15.03 -10.03 16.73
C ALA A 314 -14.29 -9.31 15.59
N LEU A 315 -14.82 -8.19 15.10
CA LEU A 315 -14.29 -7.48 13.92
C LEU A 315 -13.64 -6.14 14.26
N GLN A 316 -13.41 -5.85 15.55
CA GLN A 316 -12.83 -4.57 15.95
C GLN A 316 -11.44 -4.34 15.35
N GLU A 317 -10.66 -5.41 15.14
CA GLU A 317 -9.29 -5.33 14.65
C GLU A 317 -9.16 -5.39 13.12
N ILE A 318 -10.24 -5.68 12.39
CA ILE A 318 -10.13 -5.77 10.93
C ILE A 318 -9.82 -4.40 10.32
N LYS A 319 -9.05 -4.43 9.23
CA LYS A 319 -8.67 -3.25 8.46
C LYS A 319 -9.57 -3.08 7.25
N ILE A 320 -10.27 -1.96 7.19
CA ILE A 320 -11.20 -1.61 6.11
C ILE A 320 -10.47 -0.70 5.13
N ILE A 321 -10.50 -1.03 3.85
CA ILE A 321 -9.93 -0.19 2.78
C ILE A 321 -11.09 0.44 1.99
N SER A 322 -10.99 1.74 1.68
CA SER A 322 -12.09 2.56 1.13
C SER A 322 -12.75 2.04 -0.16
N GLY A 323 -12.20 1.02 -0.81
CA GLY A 323 -12.49 0.72 -2.20
C GLY A 323 -11.57 1.53 -3.12
N PRO A 324 -11.24 1.01 -4.31
CA PRO A 324 -10.32 1.66 -5.22
C PRO A 324 -10.98 2.72 -6.06
N VAL A 325 -10.42 3.94 -6.02
CA VAL A 325 -10.75 5.00 -7.00
C VAL A 325 -9.88 4.88 -8.24
N GLU A 326 -10.31 5.45 -9.36
CA GLU A 326 -9.65 5.33 -10.66
C GLU A 326 -8.62 6.45 -10.90
N GLY A 327 -7.36 6.07 -11.06
CA GLY A 327 -6.26 6.94 -11.52
C GLY A 327 -5.84 6.58 -12.94
N PHE A 328 -6.63 6.99 -13.93
CA PHE A 328 -6.45 6.57 -15.32
C PHE A 328 -5.96 7.71 -16.23
N ASP A 329 -5.26 7.35 -17.31
CA ASP A 329 -4.87 8.31 -18.35
C ASP A 329 -6.06 9.10 -18.90
N VAL A 330 -7.16 8.39 -19.15
CA VAL A 330 -8.39 8.92 -19.75
C VAL A 330 -9.17 9.84 -18.80
N ASN A 331 -8.97 9.71 -17.48
CA ASN A 331 -9.66 10.49 -16.48
C ASN A 331 -8.79 11.60 -15.86
N ASP A 332 -7.51 11.66 -16.22
CA ASP A 332 -6.49 12.53 -15.63
C ASP A 332 -6.58 12.58 -14.11
N ASN A 333 -6.50 11.40 -13.51
CA ASN A 333 -6.57 11.17 -12.07
C ASN A 333 -7.83 11.74 -11.39
N ALA A 334 -8.98 11.65 -12.05
CA ALA A 334 -10.24 12.13 -11.49
C ALA A 334 -10.58 11.48 -10.14
N GLY A 335 -10.11 10.26 -9.87
CA GLY A 335 -10.32 9.55 -8.61
C GLY A 335 -9.85 10.32 -7.37
N VAL A 336 -8.78 11.12 -7.45
CA VAL A 336 -8.35 11.97 -6.32
C VAL A 336 -9.37 13.08 -6.03
N ARG A 337 -9.93 13.72 -7.07
CA ARG A 337 -10.99 14.75 -6.90
C ARG A 337 -12.31 14.13 -6.45
N TYR A 338 -12.57 12.89 -6.86
CA TYR A 338 -13.70 12.11 -6.36
C TYR A 338 -13.54 11.86 -4.86
N LEU A 339 -12.40 11.33 -4.42
CA LEU A 339 -12.12 11.02 -3.02
C LEU A 339 -12.10 12.28 -2.13
N GLU A 340 -11.65 13.42 -2.65
CA GLU A 340 -11.76 14.71 -1.95
C GLU A 340 -13.23 15.06 -1.62
N GLN A 341 -14.16 14.81 -2.53
CA GLN A 341 -15.59 15.04 -2.29
C GLN A 341 -16.18 14.04 -1.28
N VAL A 342 -15.69 12.80 -1.26
CA VAL A 342 -16.04 11.79 -0.24
C VAL A 342 -15.61 12.29 1.15
N TYR A 343 -14.36 12.72 1.31
CA TYR A 343 -13.86 13.29 2.57
C TYR A 343 -14.64 14.54 2.98
N HIS A 344 -14.89 15.46 2.04
CA HIS A 344 -15.63 16.68 2.32
C HIS A 344 -17.03 16.38 2.85
N PHE A 345 -17.80 15.53 2.16
CA PHE A 345 -19.13 15.13 2.63
C PHE A 345 -19.07 14.38 3.97
N GLY A 346 -18.15 13.42 4.10
CA GLY A 346 -17.97 12.66 5.34
C GLY A 346 -17.68 13.54 6.54
N LYS A 347 -16.81 14.55 6.40
CA LYS A 347 -16.48 15.50 7.48
C LYS A 347 -17.62 16.48 7.77
N GLN A 348 -18.20 17.08 6.74
CA GLN A 348 -19.20 18.14 6.90
C GLN A 348 -20.56 17.59 7.32
N THR A 349 -20.95 16.44 6.79
CA THR A 349 -22.30 15.89 6.97
C THR A 349 -22.33 14.70 7.93
N LEU A 350 -21.35 13.80 7.86
CA LEU A 350 -21.30 12.60 8.71
C LEU A 350 -20.45 12.79 9.98
N GLY A 351 -19.67 13.87 10.05
CA GLY A 351 -18.85 14.20 11.22
C GLY A 351 -17.52 13.47 11.31
N TRP A 352 -17.01 12.89 10.21
CA TRP A 352 -15.73 12.17 10.20
C TRP A 352 -14.56 12.98 10.76
N GLY A 353 -13.64 12.27 11.42
CA GLY A 353 -12.44 12.84 12.04
C GLY A 353 -12.68 13.48 13.41
N ARG A 354 -13.89 13.34 13.98
CA ARG A 354 -14.19 13.69 15.37
C ARG A 354 -13.88 12.49 16.28
N ALA A 355 -13.74 12.74 17.59
CA ALA A 355 -13.42 11.70 18.56
C ALA A 355 -14.45 10.56 18.55
N GLU A 356 -15.72 10.89 18.36
CA GLU A 356 -16.85 9.95 18.36
C GLU A 356 -17.11 9.33 16.97
N THR A 357 -16.57 9.94 15.91
CA THR A 357 -16.80 9.53 14.52
C THR A 357 -15.48 9.54 13.76
N PRO A 358 -14.66 8.49 13.88
CA PRO A 358 -13.42 8.37 13.11
C PRO A 358 -13.72 8.28 11.61
N ILE A 359 -12.68 8.48 10.79
CA ILE A 359 -12.77 8.20 9.36
C ILE A 359 -12.99 6.68 9.19
N PRO A 360 -13.98 6.23 8.39
CA PRO A 360 -14.48 4.86 8.44
C PRO A 360 -13.63 3.83 7.67
N PHE A 361 -12.35 4.11 7.43
CA PHE A 361 -11.44 3.20 6.74
C PHE A 361 -9.99 3.43 7.22
N ASP A 362 -9.21 2.36 7.19
CA ASP A 362 -7.81 2.27 7.60
C ASP A 362 -6.82 2.48 6.43
N GLY A 363 -7.32 2.56 5.21
CA GLY A 363 -6.51 2.71 4.00
C GLY A 363 -7.33 3.09 2.77
N ILE A 364 -6.65 3.54 1.72
CA ILE A 364 -7.25 3.94 0.45
C ILE A 364 -6.88 2.94 -0.62
N GLY A 365 -7.89 2.36 -1.30
CA GLY A 365 -7.68 1.58 -2.51
C GLY A 365 -7.44 2.50 -3.71
N TYR A 366 -6.70 2.04 -4.71
CA TYR A 366 -6.41 2.84 -5.90
C TYR A 366 -6.10 1.96 -7.10
N HIS A 367 -6.78 2.20 -8.22
CA HIS A 367 -6.50 1.55 -9.49
C HIS A 367 -5.69 2.49 -10.38
N LEU A 368 -4.54 2.02 -10.85
CA LEU A 368 -3.61 2.82 -11.63
C LEU A 368 -3.41 2.21 -13.02
N TYR A 369 -4.09 2.76 -14.01
CA TYR A 369 -3.94 2.37 -15.41
C TYR A 369 -3.43 3.59 -16.20
N ILE A 370 -2.10 3.70 -16.26
CA ILE A 370 -1.38 4.86 -16.76
C ILE A 370 -0.41 4.49 -17.87
N ALA A 371 -0.14 5.46 -18.75
CA ALA A 371 0.69 5.28 -19.94
C ALA A 371 0.21 4.16 -20.89
N GLU A 372 -1.08 3.80 -20.87
CA GLU A 372 -1.63 2.71 -21.70
C GLU A 372 -1.56 3.00 -23.20
N GLY A 373 -1.62 4.28 -23.58
CA GLY A 373 -1.47 4.74 -24.95
C GLY A 373 -0.03 5.09 -25.37
N GLU A 374 0.93 5.07 -24.45
CA GLU A 374 2.31 5.45 -24.77
C GLU A 374 3.02 4.32 -25.52
N ARG A 375 3.84 4.67 -26.51
CA ARG A 375 4.53 3.70 -27.39
C ARG A 375 6.03 4.00 -27.56
N HIS A 376 6.46 5.24 -27.39
CA HIS A 376 7.83 5.65 -27.69
C HIS A 376 8.68 5.84 -26.43
N ASN A 377 8.08 6.31 -25.33
CA ASN A 377 8.81 6.57 -24.09
C ASN A 377 8.04 6.11 -22.85
N VAL A 378 7.60 4.85 -22.88
CA VAL A 378 6.73 4.23 -21.87
C VAL A 378 7.32 4.37 -20.47
N GLY A 379 8.63 4.11 -20.28
CA GLY A 379 9.27 4.20 -18.97
C GLY A 379 9.28 5.62 -18.39
N ALA A 380 9.53 6.66 -19.21
CA ALA A 380 9.47 8.04 -18.73
C ALA A 380 8.03 8.48 -18.46
N ALA A 381 7.10 8.16 -19.36
CA ALA A 381 5.68 8.48 -19.18
C ALA A 381 5.11 7.81 -17.94
N LEU A 382 5.45 6.54 -17.70
CA LEU A 382 5.06 5.80 -16.50
C LEU A 382 5.59 6.49 -15.23
N ARG A 383 6.89 6.82 -15.18
CA ARG A 383 7.49 7.52 -14.03
C ARG A 383 6.87 8.89 -13.78
N GLU A 384 6.64 9.67 -14.83
CA GLU A 384 6.02 10.99 -14.76
C GLU A 384 4.60 10.90 -14.21
N LYS A 385 3.76 10.06 -14.83
CA LYS A 385 2.35 9.92 -14.46
C LYS A 385 2.19 9.31 -13.08
N TYR A 386 2.92 8.24 -12.77
CA TYR A 386 2.92 7.65 -11.43
C TYR A 386 3.36 8.66 -10.37
N GLY A 387 4.46 9.39 -10.65
CA GLY A 387 4.98 10.42 -9.76
C GLY A 387 3.95 11.50 -9.47
N ARG A 388 3.29 12.02 -10.51
CA ARG A 388 2.24 13.04 -10.39
C ARG A 388 1.01 12.51 -9.66
N TYR A 389 0.46 11.38 -10.07
CA TYR A 389 -0.78 10.82 -9.51
C TYR A 389 -0.61 10.47 -8.03
N MET A 390 0.52 9.83 -7.67
CA MET A 390 0.82 9.52 -6.27
C MET A 390 1.13 10.79 -5.46
N ALA A 391 1.70 11.84 -6.05
CA ALA A 391 1.90 13.11 -5.36
C ALA A 391 0.58 13.79 -5.03
N GLU A 392 -0.38 13.79 -5.96
CA GLU A 392 -1.74 14.30 -5.77
C GLU A 392 -2.49 13.51 -4.68
N MET A 393 -2.51 12.17 -4.78
CA MET A 393 -3.12 11.31 -3.76
C MET A 393 -2.51 11.55 -2.38
N ARG A 394 -1.17 11.59 -2.28
CA ARG A 394 -0.49 11.86 -1.00
C ARG A 394 -0.75 13.27 -0.48
N ALA A 395 -0.96 14.26 -1.36
CA ALA A 395 -1.30 15.62 -0.95
C ALA A 395 -2.71 15.69 -0.36
N LEU A 396 -3.67 14.95 -0.95
CA LEU A 396 -5.00 14.76 -0.38
C LEU A 396 -4.91 14.11 1.01
N ILE A 397 -4.23 12.97 1.14
CA ILE A 397 -4.06 12.24 2.40
C ILE A 397 -3.43 13.13 3.49
N ARG A 398 -2.36 13.87 3.17
CA ARG A 398 -1.74 14.80 4.14
C ARG A 398 -2.68 15.89 4.65
N ARG A 399 -3.67 16.28 3.85
CA ARG A 399 -4.65 17.31 4.22
C ARG A 399 -5.83 16.69 4.98
N GLU A 400 -6.34 15.56 4.49
CA GLU A 400 -7.60 15.02 4.96
C GLU A 400 -7.45 13.96 6.06
N ASP A 401 -6.42 13.13 5.99
CA ASP A 401 -6.27 11.94 6.83
C ASP A 401 -4.78 11.50 6.95
N PRO A 402 -3.95 12.26 7.67
CA PRO A 402 -2.51 12.07 7.64
C PRO A 402 -2.08 10.68 8.16
N GLY A 403 -1.29 9.97 7.36
CA GLY A 403 -0.72 8.66 7.73
C GLY A 403 -1.45 7.48 7.09
N THR A 404 -2.62 7.70 6.50
CA THR A 404 -3.39 6.64 5.83
C THR A 404 -2.62 6.05 4.65
N PRO A 405 -2.42 4.73 4.61
CA PRO A 405 -1.72 4.04 3.52
C PRO A 405 -2.56 4.02 2.24
N VAL A 406 -1.85 3.95 1.10
CA VAL A 406 -2.45 3.71 -0.22
C VAL A 406 -2.13 2.28 -0.65
N PHE A 407 -3.16 1.56 -1.07
CA PHE A 407 -3.09 0.24 -1.67
C PHE A 407 -3.36 0.38 -3.16
N VAL A 408 -2.35 0.16 -3.99
CA VAL A 408 -2.56 0.04 -5.44
C VAL A 408 -3.06 -1.39 -5.68
N SER A 409 -4.39 -1.57 -5.65
CA SER A 409 -5.03 -2.88 -5.70
C SER A 409 -5.12 -3.44 -7.11
N GLU A 410 -5.09 -2.58 -8.13
CA GLU A 410 -4.93 -2.98 -9.53
C GLU A 410 -4.02 -2.00 -10.29
N ILE A 411 -3.19 -2.57 -11.15
CA ILE A 411 -2.33 -1.88 -12.10
C ILE A 411 -1.94 -2.87 -13.19
N GLY A 412 -1.87 -2.41 -14.43
CA GLY A 412 -1.39 -3.23 -15.53
C GLY A 412 -1.74 -2.66 -16.88
N TRP A 413 -1.60 -3.48 -17.91
CA TRP A 413 -1.98 -3.17 -19.28
C TRP A 413 -2.75 -4.34 -19.86
N ARG A 414 -3.76 -4.04 -20.68
CA ARG A 414 -4.42 -5.08 -21.47
C ARG A 414 -3.45 -5.57 -22.54
N ASN A 415 -3.19 -6.88 -22.54
CA ASN A 415 -2.49 -7.52 -23.65
C ASN A 415 -3.49 -7.79 -24.79
N ASP A 416 -3.62 -6.82 -25.69
CA ASP A 416 -4.44 -6.94 -26.90
C ASP A 416 -3.71 -7.67 -28.06
N GLY A 417 -2.55 -8.28 -27.77
CA GLY A 417 -1.67 -8.90 -28.76
C GLY A 417 -0.89 -7.89 -29.63
N GLY A 418 -1.13 -6.59 -29.45
CA GLY A 418 -0.44 -5.48 -30.13
C GLY A 418 0.68 -4.84 -29.32
N LEU A 419 0.92 -5.31 -28.08
CA LEU A 419 2.04 -4.89 -27.24
C LEU A 419 3.33 -5.49 -27.79
N ASP A 420 3.81 -4.89 -28.88
CA ASP A 420 5.11 -5.19 -29.50
C ASP A 420 6.23 -5.12 -28.46
N GLY A 421 7.36 -5.78 -28.74
CA GLY A 421 8.47 -5.95 -27.80
C GLY A 421 8.98 -4.68 -27.11
N GLN A 422 8.64 -3.46 -27.57
CA GLN A 422 9.07 -2.20 -26.95
C GLN A 422 8.41 -1.92 -25.60
N GLN A 423 7.14 -2.26 -25.42
CA GLN A 423 6.46 -2.05 -24.12
C GLN A 423 6.95 -3.04 -23.06
N ARG A 424 7.21 -4.29 -23.46
CA ARG A 424 7.86 -5.29 -22.60
C ARG A 424 9.28 -4.85 -22.22
N ALA A 425 10.09 -4.45 -23.20
CA ALA A 425 11.45 -3.96 -22.96
C ALA A 425 11.48 -2.70 -22.07
N ALA A 426 10.51 -1.79 -22.21
CA ALA A 426 10.42 -0.61 -21.37
C ALA A 426 10.01 -0.91 -19.92
N LEU A 427 9.19 -1.94 -19.70
CA LEU A 427 8.83 -2.44 -18.37
C LEU A 427 10.03 -3.09 -17.69
N GLU A 428 10.69 -4.01 -18.40
CA GLU A 428 11.91 -4.69 -17.92
C GLU A 428 13.05 -3.70 -17.62
N ALA A 429 13.10 -2.56 -18.33
CA ALA A 429 14.07 -1.49 -18.06
C ALA A 429 13.67 -0.49 -16.95
N THR A 430 12.42 -0.52 -16.47
CA THR A 430 11.90 0.47 -15.49
C THR A 430 11.73 -0.10 -14.08
N VAL A 431 11.53 -1.41 -13.96
CA VAL A 431 11.54 -2.16 -12.68
C VAL A 431 12.97 -2.54 -12.34
#